data_AF-B8BBZ9-F1
#
_entry.id   AF-B8BBZ9-F1
#
_cell.length_a   1.000
_cell.length_b   1.000
_cell.length_c   1.000
_cell.angle_alpha   90.00
_cell.angle_beta   90.00
_cell.angle_gamma   90.00
#
_symmetry.space_group_name_H-M   'P 1'
#
loop_
_entity.id
_entity.type
_entity.pdbx_description
1 polymer ?
#
loop_
_entity_poly.entity_id
_entity_poly.type
_entity_poly.pdbx_seq_one_letter_code
_entity_poly.pdbx_strand_id
1 'polypeptide(L)'
;MPLNLASSPAAAAKVCAGVRASPRHLLPRALDHQSRRVLSLSSSSSAGRAAGVRAMAAAEAGVKQALISLSDKTDLAYLGNGLQALGFSIISTGGTASSLEAAGVNVTKVEQITNFPEMLDGRVKTLHPSVHGGILARRDQEHHLKALNEHGIGTFDVVVVNLYPFYNKVTSGVISFEDGIENIDIGGPTMIRAAAKNHKDVLVVVDHEDYPALLEYLQGKQDDQQFRKMLAWKAFQHVASYDSAVSEWLWKQSNKGDVFPPNFTVPLSLKSTLRYGENPHQKAAFYGDKSLSVVNAGGIATAIQHHGKEMSYNNYLDADAAWNCVSEFESPTCVVVKHTNPCGVASRQDILEAYRLAVKGDPVSAFGGIVAFNTTIDEDLAKEIREFRSPTDGQTRMFYEIVVAPGYTEKGLEILKGKSKTLRILEAKRSGKGMLSLRQVSGGWLAQESDDLTPEDITFTTVSERAPQDSELSDAKFAWLCVKHVKSNAIVIAKNNCMLGMGSGQPNRLESLRIAFRKAGEEAKGAALASDAFFPFAWNDAVEEACQNGIGVIAEPSGSMRDGDAVDCCNKYGVSLLFTGVRHFRH
;
A
#
# COMPACT_ATOMS: atom_id res chain seq x y z
N MET A 1 -8.49 -53.19 -5.21
CA MET A 1 -8.26 -53.85 -3.91
C MET A 1 -6.90 -53.40 -3.39
N PRO A 2 -6.84 -52.65 -2.28
CA PRO A 2 -5.57 -52.24 -1.67
C PRO A 2 -5.13 -53.27 -0.63
N LEU A 3 -3.83 -53.57 -0.59
CA LEU A 3 -3.20 -54.36 0.45
C LEU A 3 -2.44 -53.42 1.39
N ASN A 4 -2.97 -53.32 2.61
CA ASN A 4 -2.28 -52.88 3.82
C ASN A 4 -1.06 -53.78 4.07
N LEU A 5 0.00 -53.22 4.64
CA LEU A 5 0.78 -53.89 5.67
C LEU A 5 1.47 -52.82 6.56
N ALA A 6 0.97 -52.74 7.79
CA ALA A 6 1.63 -52.07 8.91
C ALA A 6 2.55 -53.08 9.61
N SER A 7 3.71 -52.63 10.07
CA SER A 7 4.37 -53.19 11.26
C SER A 7 5.51 -52.28 11.73
N SER A 8 5.27 -51.61 12.86
CA SER A 8 6.31 -51.27 13.86
C SER A 8 6.34 -52.43 14.88
N PRO A 9 7.47 -52.74 15.56
CA PRO A 9 7.63 -52.20 16.90
C PRO A 9 9.08 -51.90 17.38
N ALA A 10 9.09 -50.99 18.36
CA ALA A 10 10.10 -50.57 19.35
C ALA A 10 11.13 -51.58 19.89
N ALA A 11 12.30 -51.07 20.34
CA ALA A 11 12.78 -51.13 21.74
C ALA A 11 14.16 -50.43 21.99
N ALA A 12 14.37 -50.07 23.27
CA ALA A 12 15.56 -49.56 23.99
C ALA A 12 15.89 -48.05 23.86
N ALA A 13 15.71 -47.12 24.81
CA ALA A 13 15.64 -47.04 26.28
C ALA A 13 16.97 -46.87 27.07
N LYS A 14 17.10 -45.68 27.71
CA LYS A 14 17.65 -45.32 29.04
C LYS A 14 19.17 -45.33 29.35
N VAL A 15 19.64 -44.17 29.85
CA VAL A 15 20.38 -43.96 31.14
C VAL A 15 20.07 -42.52 31.65
N CYS A 16 19.23 -42.36 32.70
CA CYS A 16 19.49 -41.85 34.09
C CYS A 16 20.21 -40.48 34.20
N ALA A 17 19.70 -39.40 34.82
CA ALA A 17 19.00 -39.14 36.10
C ALA A 17 19.89 -39.06 37.38
N GLY A 18 19.77 -37.95 38.12
CA GLY A 18 20.26 -37.72 39.50
C GLY A 18 21.22 -36.52 39.58
N VAL A 19 20.98 -35.44 40.34
CA VAL A 19 20.96 -35.40 41.82
C VAL A 19 19.97 -34.36 42.37
N ARG A 20 19.44 -34.66 43.57
CA ARG A 20 18.40 -34.01 44.40
C ARG A 20 18.98 -33.16 45.56
N ALA A 21 18.11 -32.28 46.10
CA ALA A 21 17.87 -31.95 47.54
C ALA A 21 18.97 -31.24 48.36
N SER A 22 18.75 -30.33 49.32
CA SER A 22 17.58 -29.62 49.92
C SER A 22 18.14 -28.47 50.83
N PRO A 23 17.57 -28.06 51.99
CA PRO A 23 16.89 -26.77 52.20
C PRO A 23 17.52 -25.91 53.33
N ARG A 24 17.03 -24.69 53.60
CA ARG A 24 16.86 -24.16 54.98
C ARG A 24 16.16 -22.79 55.05
N HIS A 25 15.33 -22.70 56.10
CA HIS A 25 14.61 -21.57 56.68
C HIS A 25 15.45 -20.31 56.94
N LEU A 26 14.80 -19.13 56.98
CA LEU A 26 14.57 -18.34 58.21
C LEU A 26 13.94 -16.95 57.89
N LEU A 27 12.72 -16.74 58.37
CA LEU A 27 12.23 -15.44 58.86
C LEU A 27 12.82 -15.25 60.28
N PRO A 28 13.09 -14.02 60.78
CA PRO A 28 12.00 -13.27 61.43
C PRO A 28 12.13 -11.73 61.52
N ARG A 29 10.98 -11.16 61.97
CA ARG A 29 10.78 -10.06 62.94
C ARG A 29 10.45 -8.63 62.45
N ALA A 30 9.28 -8.24 62.93
CA ALA A 30 8.73 -6.90 63.10
C ALA A 30 9.61 -5.99 63.97
N LEU A 31 9.54 -4.69 63.69
CA LEU A 31 9.75 -3.63 64.67
C LEU A 31 8.63 -2.59 64.53
N ASP A 32 7.86 -2.51 65.61
CA ASP A 32 7.08 -1.35 66.04
C ASP A 32 7.97 -0.10 66.12
N HIS A 33 7.47 1.04 65.67
CA HIS A 33 7.70 2.27 66.44
C HIS A 33 6.59 3.30 66.18
N GLN A 34 5.83 3.55 67.25
CA GLN A 34 5.01 4.72 67.45
C GLN A 34 5.82 6.01 67.29
N SER A 35 5.24 7.01 66.65
CA SER A 35 5.36 8.39 67.13
C SER A 35 4.17 9.23 66.67
N ARG A 36 3.28 9.51 67.62
CA ARG A 36 2.28 10.57 67.57
C ARG A 36 2.99 11.92 67.47
N ARG A 37 2.60 12.75 66.50
CA ARG A 37 2.60 14.21 66.67
C ARG A 37 1.25 14.76 66.26
N VAL A 38 0.50 15.17 67.28
CA VAL A 38 -0.63 16.09 67.19
C VAL A 38 -0.05 17.45 66.81
N LEU A 39 -0.52 18.04 65.72
CA LEU A 39 -0.48 19.49 65.53
C LEU A 39 -1.85 19.96 65.04
N SER A 40 -2.29 21.00 65.72
CA SER A 40 -3.62 21.59 65.77
C SER A 40 -4.05 22.27 64.48
N LEU A 41 -5.37 22.28 64.31
CA LEU A 41 -6.15 23.11 63.40
C LEU A 41 -5.68 24.57 63.33
N SER A 42 -5.52 25.09 62.11
CA SER A 42 -5.76 26.49 61.80
C SER A 42 -6.71 26.58 60.61
N SER A 43 -7.87 27.16 60.89
CA SER A 43 -8.95 27.51 59.97
C SER A 43 -8.50 28.47 58.88
N SER A 44 -8.70 28.10 57.60
CA SER A 44 -8.93 29.10 56.55
C SER A 44 -9.59 28.50 55.29
N SER A 45 -10.50 29.30 54.74
CA SER A 45 -11.13 29.22 53.43
C SER A 45 -12.37 28.32 53.27
N SER A 46 -13.50 28.94 53.61
CA SER A 46 -14.86 28.67 53.08
C SER A 46 -14.97 28.75 51.54
N ALA A 47 -13.89 28.99 50.80
CA ALA A 47 -13.86 29.04 49.34
C ALA A 47 -13.78 27.66 48.67
N GLY A 48 -13.18 26.65 49.34
CA GLY A 48 -13.06 25.29 48.79
C GLY A 48 -14.39 24.52 48.72
N ARG A 49 -15.35 24.85 49.59
CA ARG A 49 -16.69 24.24 49.56
C ARG A 49 -17.57 24.77 48.43
N ALA A 50 -17.40 26.03 48.01
CA ALA A 50 -18.19 26.60 46.92
C ALA A 50 -17.76 26.06 45.52
N ALA A 51 -16.48 25.73 45.36
CA ALA A 51 -15.97 25.10 44.13
C ALA A 51 -16.42 23.63 44.00
N GLY A 52 -16.43 22.87 45.10
CA GLY A 52 -16.97 21.50 45.13
C GLY A 52 -18.48 21.42 44.85
N VAL A 53 -19.24 22.46 45.22
CA VAL A 53 -20.70 22.52 44.98
C VAL A 53 -21.04 22.88 43.52
N ARG A 54 -20.14 23.55 42.77
CA ARG A 54 -20.33 23.76 41.31
C ARG A 54 -19.95 22.55 40.47
N ALA A 55 -18.98 21.74 40.90
CA ALA A 55 -18.69 20.46 40.23
C ALA A 55 -19.80 19.41 40.44
N MET A 56 -20.57 19.51 41.53
CA MET A 56 -21.75 18.65 41.75
C MET A 56 -22.93 18.97 40.81
N ALA A 57 -22.93 20.10 40.10
CA ALA A 57 -24.01 20.44 39.16
C ALA A 57 -23.92 19.65 37.82
N ALA A 58 -22.82 18.95 37.55
CA ALA A 58 -22.68 18.11 36.35
C ALA A 58 -23.18 16.67 36.56
N ALA A 59 -23.60 16.32 37.79
CA ALA A 59 -24.21 15.03 38.12
C ALA A 59 -25.75 15.14 38.24
N GLU A 60 -26.38 16.10 37.54
CA GLU A 60 -27.82 16.02 37.31
C GLU A 60 -28.09 14.82 36.39
N ALA A 61 -28.70 13.78 36.97
CA ALA A 61 -29.15 12.60 36.26
C ALA A 61 -30.06 13.02 35.09
N GLY A 62 -29.53 13.03 33.87
CA GLY A 62 -30.27 13.36 32.64
C GLY A 62 -29.53 14.22 31.61
N VAL A 63 -28.44 14.90 31.96
CA VAL A 63 -27.67 15.72 31.00
C VAL A 63 -26.75 14.83 30.16
N LYS A 64 -26.94 14.84 28.84
CA LYS A 64 -26.08 14.09 27.90
C LYS A 64 -24.71 14.74 27.78
N GLN A 65 -23.65 13.94 27.71
CA GLN A 65 -22.26 14.44 27.69
C GLN A 65 -21.51 14.02 26.43
N ALA A 66 -20.77 14.95 25.84
CA ALA A 66 -19.88 14.70 24.71
C ALA A 66 -18.43 15.01 25.09
N LEU A 67 -17.53 14.03 24.97
CA LEU A 67 -16.10 14.22 25.13
C LEU A 67 -15.45 14.47 23.77
N ILE A 68 -14.80 15.62 23.60
CA ILE A 68 -14.17 16.02 22.33
C ILE A 68 -12.68 16.28 22.56
N SER A 69 -11.80 15.54 21.89
CA SER A 69 -10.34 15.70 21.97
C SER A 69 -9.74 15.53 20.59
N LEU A 70 -9.40 16.64 19.94
CA LEU A 70 -9.00 16.66 18.53
C LEU A 70 -7.62 17.30 18.32
N SER A 71 -6.80 16.62 17.55
CA SER A 71 -5.61 17.21 16.93
C SER A 71 -6.01 18.05 15.71
N ASP A 72 -6.69 17.43 14.74
CA ASP A 72 -7.27 18.11 13.58
C ASP A 72 -8.64 18.70 13.95
N LYS A 73 -8.78 20.01 13.83
CA LYS A 73 -9.96 20.78 14.25
C LYS A 73 -10.87 21.15 13.09
N THR A 74 -10.70 20.50 11.94
CA THR A 74 -11.61 20.64 10.79
C THR A 74 -13.06 20.41 11.25
N ASP A 75 -13.93 21.35 10.87
CA ASP A 75 -15.36 21.38 11.21
C ASP A 75 -15.72 21.34 12.71
N LEU A 76 -14.77 21.65 13.61
CA LEU A 76 -14.99 21.60 15.06
C LEU A 76 -16.13 22.53 15.52
N ALA A 77 -16.24 23.73 14.92
CA ALA A 77 -17.31 24.67 15.24
C ALA A 77 -18.69 24.14 14.83
N TYR A 78 -18.80 23.43 13.71
CA TYR A 78 -20.05 22.81 13.24
C TYR A 78 -20.51 21.72 14.22
N LEU A 79 -19.59 20.81 14.58
CA LEU A 79 -19.84 19.75 15.55
C LEU A 79 -20.25 20.32 16.92
N GLY A 80 -19.44 21.24 17.47
CA GLY A 80 -19.65 21.79 18.81
C GLY A 80 -20.99 22.51 18.94
N ASN A 81 -21.33 23.37 17.97
CA ASN A 81 -22.62 24.07 17.96
C ASN A 81 -23.79 23.11 17.77
N GLY A 82 -23.66 22.10 16.91
CA GLY A 82 -24.69 21.07 16.72
C GLY A 82 -24.98 20.29 17.99
N LEU A 83 -23.94 19.83 18.69
CA LEU A 83 -24.09 19.12 19.97
C LEU A 83 -24.69 20.02 21.06
N GLN A 84 -24.23 21.28 21.17
CA GLN A 84 -24.77 22.24 22.12
C GLN A 84 -26.26 22.53 21.86
N ALA A 85 -26.67 22.67 20.60
CA ALA A 85 -28.07 22.87 20.22
C ALA A 85 -28.97 21.67 20.60
N LEU A 86 -28.39 20.47 20.67
CA LEU A 86 -29.05 19.24 21.13
C LEU A 86 -29.00 19.05 22.65
N GLY A 87 -28.50 20.03 23.40
CA GLY A 87 -28.44 20.03 24.85
C GLY A 87 -27.31 19.18 25.44
N PHE A 88 -26.28 18.84 24.67
CA PHE A 88 -25.12 18.15 25.20
C PHE A 88 -24.22 19.10 25.99
N SER A 89 -23.79 18.65 27.17
CA SER A 89 -22.64 19.24 27.87
C SER A 89 -21.36 18.77 27.18
N ILE A 90 -20.51 19.72 26.79
CA ILE A 90 -19.28 19.42 26.06
C ILE A 90 -18.10 19.43 27.02
N ILE A 91 -17.39 18.32 27.06
CA ILE A 91 -16.16 18.12 27.82
C ILE A 91 -15.00 18.06 26.83
N SER A 92 -13.93 18.81 27.07
CA SER A 92 -12.80 18.84 26.12
C SER A 92 -11.45 19.07 26.79
N THR A 93 -10.38 18.72 26.09
CA THR A 93 -8.99 18.89 26.52
C THR A 93 -8.39 20.18 26.00
N GLY A 94 -7.56 20.84 26.82
CA GLY A 94 -6.63 21.94 26.45
C GLY A 94 -6.98 22.72 25.16
N GLY A 95 -6.18 22.52 24.10
CA GLY A 95 -6.31 23.27 22.85
C GLY A 95 -7.62 23.05 22.08
N THR A 96 -8.27 21.90 22.22
CA THR A 96 -9.59 21.66 21.62
C THR A 96 -10.66 22.48 22.35
N ALA A 97 -10.59 22.55 23.69
CA ALA A 97 -11.48 23.36 24.50
C ALA A 97 -11.39 24.85 24.11
N SER A 98 -10.18 25.39 23.98
CA SER A 98 -10.00 26.79 23.58
C SER A 98 -10.57 27.12 22.19
N SER A 99 -10.46 26.20 21.23
CA SER A 99 -11.06 26.39 19.89
C SER A 99 -12.58 26.33 19.90
N LEU A 100 -13.17 25.47 20.74
CA LEU A 100 -14.62 25.40 20.94
C LEU A 100 -15.15 26.66 21.64
N GLU A 101 -14.47 27.12 22.70
CA GLU A 101 -14.80 28.37 23.41
C GLU A 101 -14.76 29.57 22.45
N ALA A 102 -13.74 29.65 21.58
CA ALA A 102 -13.64 30.68 20.55
C ALA A 102 -14.78 30.62 19.52
N ALA A 103 -15.40 29.46 19.32
CA ALA A 103 -16.58 29.27 18.46
C ALA A 103 -17.91 29.53 19.19
N GLY A 104 -17.89 30.02 20.43
CA GLY A 104 -19.09 30.31 21.23
C GLY A 104 -19.71 29.08 21.91
N VAL A 105 -18.99 27.97 21.98
CA VAL A 105 -19.44 26.73 22.61
C VAL A 105 -19.01 26.71 24.08
N ASN A 106 -19.94 26.39 24.98
CA ASN A 106 -19.65 26.23 26.40
C ASN A 106 -18.93 24.89 26.64
N VAL A 107 -17.75 24.95 27.25
CA VAL A 107 -16.90 23.77 27.47
C VAL A 107 -16.55 23.59 28.93
N THR A 108 -16.69 22.36 29.42
CA THR A 108 -16.09 21.89 30.67
C THR A 108 -14.73 21.28 30.35
N LYS A 109 -13.67 21.74 31.02
CA LYS A 109 -12.34 21.19 30.75
C LYS A 109 -12.14 19.84 31.46
N VAL A 110 -11.41 18.91 30.85
CA VAL A 110 -11.17 17.57 31.43
C VAL A 110 -10.53 17.63 32.82
N GLU A 111 -9.68 18.61 33.10
CA GLU A 111 -9.05 18.79 34.41
C GLU A 111 -10.08 19.07 35.52
N GLN A 112 -11.24 19.65 35.18
CA GLN A 112 -12.31 19.95 36.12
C GLN A 112 -13.07 18.69 36.55
N ILE A 113 -13.24 17.71 35.66
CA ILE A 113 -13.94 16.45 35.97
C ILE A 113 -13.00 15.39 36.58
N THR A 114 -11.70 15.50 36.30
CA THR A 114 -10.70 14.59 36.86
C THR A 114 -10.14 15.08 38.19
N ASN A 115 -10.23 16.39 38.47
CA ASN A 115 -9.52 17.06 39.56
C ASN A 115 -8.01 16.77 39.54
N PHE A 116 -7.45 16.58 38.34
CA PHE A 116 -6.06 16.22 38.14
C PHE A 116 -5.47 17.08 37.00
N PRO A 117 -4.28 17.68 37.19
CA PRO A 117 -3.67 18.50 36.16
C PRO A 117 -3.13 17.63 35.01
N GLU A 118 -2.94 18.25 33.86
CA GLU A 118 -2.10 17.69 32.80
C GLU A 118 -0.67 17.44 33.32
N MET A 119 -0.12 16.25 33.05
CA MET A 119 1.22 15.84 33.50
C MET A 119 2.10 15.32 32.36
N LEU A 120 3.42 15.37 32.60
CA LEU A 120 4.47 14.81 31.72
C LEU A 120 4.37 15.36 30.30
N ASP A 121 4.36 16.70 30.19
CA ASP A 121 4.29 17.44 28.92
C ASP A 121 3.11 17.03 28.04
N GLY A 122 2.01 16.64 28.69
CA GLY A 122 0.76 16.29 28.04
C GLY A 122 0.59 14.83 27.67
N ARG A 123 1.53 13.97 28.04
CA ARG A 123 1.41 12.51 27.87
C ARG A 123 0.29 11.92 28.73
N VAL A 124 -0.03 12.54 29.87
CA VAL A 124 -1.07 12.07 30.79
C VAL A 124 -2.09 13.18 31.03
N LYS A 125 -3.15 13.18 30.21
CA LYS A 125 -4.31 14.09 30.32
C LYS A 125 -5.62 13.34 30.59
N THR A 126 -5.91 12.34 29.77
CA THR A 126 -7.22 11.67 29.72
C THR A 126 -7.20 10.24 30.27
N LEU A 127 -6.02 9.73 30.63
CA LEU A 127 -5.81 8.40 31.22
C LEU A 127 -6.26 8.38 32.69
N HIS A 128 -7.55 8.61 32.94
CA HIS A 128 -8.13 8.76 34.27
C HIS A 128 -9.43 7.95 34.41
N PRO A 129 -9.72 7.35 35.59
CA PRO A 129 -10.97 6.63 35.83
C PRO A 129 -12.24 7.46 35.62
N SER A 130 -12.23 8.76 35.94
CA SER A 130 -13.39 9.63 35.67
C SER A 130 -13.70 9.77 34.18
N VAL A 131 -12.70 9.60 33.30
CA VAL A 131 -12.91 9.60 31.85
C VAL A 131 -13.31 8.20 31.38
N HIS A 132 -12.47 7.20 31.64
CA HIS A 132 -12.68 5.86 31.11
C HIS A 132 -13.83 5.11 31.79
N GLY A 133 -14.10 5.35 33.07
CA GLY A 133 -15.28 4.84 33.77
C GLY A 133 -16.57 5.39 33.16
N GLY A 134 -16.61 6.69 32.85
CA GLY A 134 -17.74 7.32 32.17
C GLY A 134 -17.98 6.82 30.75
N ILE A 135 -16.91 6.38 30.07
CA ILE A 135 -17.00 5.78 28.72
C ILE A 135 -17.38 4.29 28.78
N LEU A 136 -16.79 3.50 29.69
CA LEU A 136 -16.87 2.03 29.70
C LEU A 136 -18.02 1.47 30.53
N ALA A 137 -18.66 2.29 31.37
CA ALA A 137 -19.79 1.83 32.15
C ALA A 137 -20.93 1.39 31.23
N ARG A 138 -21.36 0.14 31.43
CA ARG A 138 -22.53 -0.40 30.77
C ARG A 138 -23.77 0.10 31.49
N ARG A 139 -24.64 0.80 30.77
CA ARG A 139 -25.84 1.43 31.34
C ARG A 139 -26.93 0.40 31.64
N ASP A 140 -26.85 -0.77 31.01
CA ASP A 140 -27.72 -1.91 31.29
C ASP A 140 -27.28 -2.76 32.50
N GLN A 141 -26.22 -2.35 33.22
CA GLN A 141 -25.72 -3.04 34.41
C GLN A 141 -25.82 -2.12 35.63
N GLU A 142 -26.77 -2.40 36.52
CA GLU A 142 -27.03 -1.56 37.70
C GLU A 142 -25.79 -1.37 38.59
N HIS A 143 -24.99 -2.42 38.78
CA HIS A 143 -23.77 -2.35 39.59
C HIS A 143 -22.68 -1.44 38.99
N HIS A 144 -22.66 -1.24 37.66
CA HIS A 144 -21.75 -0.27 37.03
C HIS A 144 -22.19 1.16 37.36
N LEU A 145 -23.48 1.46 37.19
CA LEU A 145 -24.02 2.79 37.49
C LEU A 145 -23.89 3.14 38.96
N LYS A 146 -24.09 2.17 39.85
CA LYS A 146 -23.84 2.34 41.29
C LYS A 146 -22.38 2.70 41.57
N ALA A 147 -21.44 1.96 40.98
CA ALA A 147 -20.01 2.24 41.14
C ALA A 147 -19.63 3.64 40.62
N LEU A 148 -20.20 4.08 39.49
CA LEU A 148 -19.99 5.44 38.99
C LEU A 148 -20.51 6.50 39.97
N ASN A 149 -21.73 6.33 40.48
CA ASN A 149 -22.34 7.25 41.44
C ASN A 149 -21.56 7.33 42.75
N GLU A 150 -21.10 6.20 43.28
CA GLU A 150 -20.27 6.13 44.50
C GLU A 150 -18.97 6.94 44.38
N HIS A 151 -18.44 7.09 43.16
CA HIS A 151 -17.20 7.81 42.88
C HIS A 151 -17.42 9.18 42.23
N GLY A 152 -18.68 9.62 42.07
CA GLY A 152 -19.01 10.89 41.44
C GLY A 152 -18.61 11.00 39.96
N ILE A 153 -18.65 9.88 39.23
CA ILE A 153 -18.25 9.80 37.82
C ILE A 153 -19.48 9.91 36.92
N GLY A 154 -19.49 10.88 36.01
CA GLY A 154 -20.52 11.02 34.97
C GLY A 154 -20.33 10.07 33.79
N THR A 155 -21.36 9.89 32.96
CA THR A 155 -21.31 9.06 31.75
C THR A 155 -21.16 9.90 30.49
N PHE A 156 -20.42 9.40 29.50
CA PHE A 156 -20.37 9.99 28.16
C PHE A 156 -21.31 9.27 27.19
N ASP A 157 -21.98 10.05 26.34
CA ASP A 157 -22.86 9.58 25.26
C ASP A 157 -22.17 9.62 23.90
N VAL A 158 -21.27 10.59 23.71
CA VAL A 158 -20.52 10.81 22.48
C VAL A 158 -19.04 11.01 22.83
N VAL A 159 -18.16 10.37 22.09
CA VAL A 159 -16.71 10.54 22.17
C VAL A 159 -16.20 10.85 20.78
N VAL A 160 -15.68 12.05 20.57
CA VAL A 160 -15.12 12.51 19.30
C VAL A 160 -13.62 12.73 19.45
N VAL A 161 -12.82 11.89 18.81
CA VAL A 161 -11.37 11.87 18.96
C VAL A 161 -10.70 11.56 17.64
N ASN A 162 -9.81 12.44 17.18
CA ASN A 162 -8.83 12.11 16.14
C ASN A 162 -7.42 12.20 16.71
N LEU A 163 -6.53 11.38 16.15
CA LEU A 163 -5.20 11.14 16.71
C LEU A 163 -4.21 12.23 16.31
N TYR A 164 -3.09 12.29 17.01
CA TYR A 164 -1.94 13.08 16.55
C TYR A 164 -1.55 12.65 15.13
N PRO A 165 -1.10 13.60 14.29
CA PRO A 165 -0.87 13.35 12.88
C PRO A 165 0.46 12.63 12.66
N PHE A 166 0.72 11.53 13.39
CA PHE A 166 1.96 10.75 13.36
C PHE A 166 2.35 10.40 11.93
N TYR A 167 1.41 9.83 11.16
CA TYR A 167 1.59 9.51 9.76
C TYR A 167 2.08 10.71 8.95
N ASN A 168 1.39 11.85 9.01
CA ASN A 168 1.80 13.07 8.30
C ASN A 168 3.17 13.57 8.79
N LYS A 169 3.43 13.52 10.10
CA LYS A 169 4.69 13.98 10.69
C LYS A 169 5.88 13.17 10.16
N VAL A 170 5.81 11.84 10.22
CA VAL A 170 6.91 10.96 9.79
C VAL A 170 7.08 10.86 8.28
N THR A 171 6.07 11.30 7.51
CA THR A 171 6.11 11.35 6.04
C THR A 171 6.43 12.74 5.48
N SER A 172 6.38 13.80 6.30
CA SER A 172 6.60 15.19 5.87
C SER A 172 8.07 15.56 5.65
N GLY A 173 9.00 14.68 6.00
CA GLY A 173 10.43 14.89 5.85
C GLY A 173 11.23 14.07 6.87
N VAL A 174 12.51 14.41 7.03
CA VAL A 174 13.37 13.81 8.05
C VAL A 174 13.01 14.42 9.41
N ILE A 175 12.62 13.58 10.35
CA ILE A 175 12.41 13.95 11.76
C ILE A 175 13.40 13.20 12.64
N SER A 176 13.69 13.72 13.84
CA SER A 176 14.47 12.98 14.82
C SER A 176 13.69 11.77 15.36
N PHE A 177 14.41 10.81 15.95
CA PHE A 177 13.77 9.67 16.61
C PHE A 177 12.90 10.15 17.78
N GLU A 178 13.41 11.09 18.56
CA GLU A 178 12.74 11.70 19.71
C GLU A 178 11.45 12.40 19.27
N ASP A 179 11.48 13.19 18.19
CA ASP A 179 10.28 13.84 17.66
C ASP A 179 9.24 12.83 17.21
N GLY A 180 9.66 11.71 16.60
CA GLY A 180 8.75 10.63 16.23
C GLY A 180 8.09 10.00 17.46
N ILE A 181 8.87 9.73 18.51
CA ILE A 181 8.37 9.20 19.78
C ILE A 181 7.36 10.14 20.44
N GLU A 182 7.61 11.45 20.48
CA GLU A 182 6.66 12.42 21.08
C GLU A 182 5.34 12.54 20.29
N ASN A 183 5.32 12.15 19.01
CA ASN A 183 4.10 12.16 18.20
C ASN A 183 3.29 10.86 18.28
N ILE A 184 3.71 9.90 19.10
CA ILE A 184 2.92 8.69 19.40
C ILE A 184 1.86 9.02 20.45
N ASP A 185 0.59 8.98 20.05
CA ASP A 185 -0.56 9.28 20.89
C ASP A 185 -0.95 8.04 21.71
N ILE A 186 -1.10 8.23 23.02
CA ILE A 186 -1.54 7.19 23.97
C ILE A 186 -2.98 7.41 24.41
N GLY A 187 -3.34 8.66 24.73
CA GLY A 187 -4.67 9.00 25.25
C GLY A 187 -5.75 8.82 24.19
N GLY A 188 -5.49 9.27 22.96
CA GLY A 188 -6.39 9.18 21.82
C GLY A 188 -6.84 7.74 21.54
N PRO A 189 -5.91 6.81 21.22
CA PRO A 189 -6.27 5.42 20.93
C PRO A 189 -6.96 4.73 22.10
N THR A 190 -6.57 5.04 23.35
CA THR A 190 -7.20 4.48 24.54
C THR A 190 -8.66 4.92 24.67
N MET A 191 -8.98 6.20 24.46
CA MET A 191 -10.36 6.70 24.47
C MET A 191 -11.18 6.13 23.32
N ILE A 192 -10.64 6.11 22.10
CA ILE A 192 -11.30 5.55 20.91
C ILE A 192 -11.68 4.09 21.14
N ARG A 193 -10.73 3.26 21.59
CA ARG A 193 -10.98 1.83 21.86
C ARG A 193 -12.00 1.63 22.98
N ALA A 194 -11.96 2.45 24.03
CA ALA A 194 -12.92 2.39 25.13
C ALA A 194 -14.35 2.67 24.65
N ALA A 195 -14.53 3.74 23.87
CA ALA A 195 -15.83 4.13 23.33
C ALA A 195 -16.35 3.10 22.30
N ALA A 196 -15.49 2.63 21.39
CA ALA A 196 -15.84 1.60 20.42
C ALA A 196 -16.24 0.27 21.09
N LYS A 197 -15.54 -0.13 22.17
CA LYS A 197 -15.91 -1.31 22.97
C LYS A 197 -17.32 -1.15 23.56
N ASN A 198 -17.68 0.04 24.03
CA ASN A 198 -18.97 0.34 24.64
C ASN A 198 -19.98 0.98 23.67
N HIS A 199 -19.90 0.66 22.37
CA HIS A 199 -20.70 1.30 21.31
C HIS A 199 -22.23 1.21 21.50
N LYS A 200 -22.69 0.25 22.32
CA LYS A 200 -24.10 0.14 22.71
C LYS A 200 -24.59 1.43 23.38
N ASP A 201 -23.76 2.00 24.26
CA ASP A 201 -24.10 3.14 25.10
C ASP A 201 -23.40 4.44 24.66
N VAL A 202 -22.28 4.35 23.92
CA VAL A 202 -21.44 5.49 23.52
C VAL A 202 -21.26 5.53 21.99
N LEU A 203 -21.49 6.69 21.36
CA LEU A 203 -21.14 6.91 19.96
C LEU A 203 -19.69 7.39 19.87
N VAL A 204 -18.86 6.71 19.07
CA VAL A 204 -17.47 7.10 18.84
C VAL A 204 -17.31 7.68 17.44
N VAL A 205 -16.67 8.83 17.29
CA VAL A 205 -16.37 9.42 15.98
C VAL A 205 -14.90 9.78 15.92
N VAL A 206 -14.25 9.38 14.82
CA VAL A 206 -12.80 9.56 14.60
C VAL A 206 -12.46 10.40 13.37
N ASP A 207 -13.49 10.85 12.64
CA ASP A 207 -13.37 11.48 11.34
C ASP A 207 -14.46 12.54 11.19
N HIS A 208 -14.08 13.72 10.68
CA HIS A 208 -14.99 14.87 10.57
C HIS A 208 -16.09 14.65 9.53
N GLU A 209 -15.85 13.79 8.54
CA GLU A 209 -16.84 13.42 7.53
C GLU A 209 -18.10 12.76 8.14
N ASP A 210 -17.99 12.18 9.35
CA ASP A 210 -19.13 11.56 10.04
C ASP A 210 -19.95 12.55 10.89
N TYR A 211 -19.51 13.80 11.08
CA TYR A 211 -20.20 14.76 11.93
C TYR A 211 -21.67 15.01 11.49
N PRO A 212 -21.99 15.20 10.20
CA PRO A 212 -23.37 15.40 9.78
C PRO A 212 -24.28 14.21 10.13
N ALA A 213 -23.82 12.98 9.83
CA ALA A 213 -24.57 11.76 10.12
C ALA A 213 -24.74 11.53 11.64
N LEU A 214 -23.73 11.87 12.44
CA LEU A 214 -23.82 11.85 13.89
C LEU A 214 -24.93 12.79 14.39
N LEU A 215 -24.92 14.05 13.94
CA LEU A 215 -25.90 15.04 14.39
C LEU A 215 -27.32 14.67 13.96
N GLU A 216 -27.51 14.16 12.74
CA GLU A 216 -28.79 13.64 12.26
C GLU A 216 -29.28 12.46 13.13
N TYR A 217 -28.40 11.49 13.41
CA TYR A 217 -28.71 10.37 14.28
C TYR A 217 -29.15 10.84 15.67
N LEU A 218 -28.46 11.82 16.24
CA LEU A 218 -28.77 12.39 17.56
C LEU A 218 -30.07 13.20 17.59
N GLN A 219 -30.45 13.84 16.49
CA GLN A 219 -31.76 14.51 16.34
C GLN A 219 -32.92 13.52 16.19
N GLY A 220 -32.65 12.35 15.60
CA GLY A 220 -33.63 11.31 15.36
C GLY A 220 -33.96 10.43 16.57
N LYS A 221 -34.50 9.24 16.29
CA LYS A 221 -34.96 8.28 17.31
C LYS A 221 -33.81 7.52 18.01
N GLN A 222 -32.59 7.61 17.50
CA GLN A 222 -31.39 6.95 18.05
C GLN A 222 -31.52 5.42 18.19
N ASP A 223 -32.31 4.77 17.33
CA ASP A 223 -32.61 3.33 17.36
C ASP A 223 -31.80 2.50 16.35
N ASP A 224 -31.08 3.14 15.42
CA ASP A 224 -30.20 2.43 14.48
C ASP A 224 -28.94 1.89 15.18
N GLN A 225 -28.96 0.60 15.48
CA GLN A 225 -27.84 -0.15 16.06
C GLN A 225 -26.72 -0.45 15.06
N GLN A 226 -27.02 -0.45 13.76
CA GLN A 226 -25.99 -0.66 12.74
C GLN A 226 -25.10 0.57 12.62
N PHE A 227 -25.66 1.78 12.72
CA PHE A 227 -24.88 3.02 12.79
C PHE A 227 -23.84 2.99 13.93
N ARG A 228 -24.26 2.61 15.15
CA ARG A 228 -23.37 2.45 16.31
C ARG A 228 -22.24 1.45 16.05
N LYS A 229 -22.56 0.30 15.47
CA LYS A 229 -21.58 -0.75 15.13
C LYS A 229 -20.62 -0.29 14.03
N MET A 230 -21.11 0.46 13.05
CA MET A 230 -20.28 1.01 11.97
C MET A 230 -19.26 2.00 12.51
N LEU A 231 -19.69 2.93 13.38
CA LEU A 231 -18.79 3.85 14.08
C LEU A 231 -17.74 3.12 14.91
N ALA A 232 -18.13 2.07 15.65
CA ALA A 232 -17.21 1.24 16.42
C ALA A 232 -16.19 0.51 15.54
N TRP A 233 -16.63 -0.06 14.41
CA TRP A 233 -15.74 -0.68 13.43
C TRP A 233 -14.75 0.34 12.86
N LYS A 234 -15.23 1.52 12.43
CA LYS A 234 -14.38 2.60 11.89
C LYS A 234 -13.35 3.05 12.92
N ALA A 235 -13.74 3.18 14.19
CA ALA A 235 -12.86 3.51 15.30
C ALA A 235 -11.74 2.46 15.52
N PHE A 236 -12.07 1.17 15.54
CA PHE A 236 -11.04 0.11 15.64
C PHE A 236 -10.14 0.05 14.40
N GLN A 237 -10.69 0.24 13.20
CA GLN A 237 -9.91 0.31 11.96
C GLN A 237 -8.95 1.51 11.96
N HIS A 238 -9.38 2.67 12.45
CA HIS A 238 -8.55 3.87 12.57
C HIS A 238 -7.33 3.62 13.46
N VAL A 239 -7.54 3.01 14.64
CA VAL A 239 -6.44 2.65 15.56
C VAL A 239 -5.55 1.57 14.97
N ALA A 240 -6.10 0.54 14.32
CA ALA A 240 -5.31 -0.51 13.67
C ALA A 240 -4.38 0.06 12.58
N SER A 241 -4.87 0.99 11.77
CA SER A 241 -4.06 1.68 10.76
C SER A 241 -2.98 2.58 11.39
N TYR A 242 -3.32 3.29 12.48
CA TYR A 242 -2.38 4.11 13.23
C TYR A 242 -1.23 3.28 13.81
N ASP A 243 -1.55 2.19 14.51
CA ASP A 243 -0.56 1.30 15.12
C ASP A 243 0.31 0.61 14.06
N SER A 244 -0.25 0.33 12.86
CA SER A 244 0.53 -0.20 11.73
C SER A 244 1.62 0.79 11.29
N ALA A 245 1.28 2.07 11.15
CA ALA A 245 2.25 3.11 10.79
C ALA A 245 3.32 3.31 11.88
N VAL A 246 2.92 3.33 13.16
CA VAL A 246 3.86 3.42 14.29
C VAL A 246 4.82 2.23 14.31
N SER A 247 4.28 1.01 14.16
CA SER A 247 5.08 -0.23 14.13
C SER A 247 6.06 -0.25 12.96
N GLU A 248 5.63 0.14 11.77
CA GLU A 248 6.50 0.19 10.59
C GLU A 248 7.62 1.23 10.77
N TRP A 249 7.29 2.41 11.30
CA TRP A 249 8.28 3.46 11.55
C TRP A 249 9.32 3.00 12.58
N LEU A 250 8.90 2.45 13.72
CA LEU A 250 9.81 1.95 14.76
C LEU A 250 10.74 0.85 14.25
N TRP A 251 10.25 -0.07 13.42
CA TRP A 251 11.06 -1.09 12.78
C TRP A 251 12.16 -0.46 11.91
N LYS A 252 11.78 0.47 11.03
CA LYS A 252 12.72 1.19 10.14
C LYS A 252 13.80 1.97 10.92
N GLN A 253 13.48 2.52 12.09
CA GLN A 253 14.48 3.23 12.91
C GLN A 253 15.48 2.27 13.59
N SER A 254 15.03 1.08 13.98
CA SER A 254 15.79 0.15 14.83
C SER A 254 16.59 -0.89 14.04
N ASN A 255 16.14 -1.25 12.84
CA ASN A 255 16.68 -2.35 12.04
C ASN A 255 17.16 -1.88 10.66
N LYS A 256 18.21 -1.05 10.65
CA LYS A 256 18.83 -0.52 9.41
C LYS A 256 19.62 -1.63 8.70
N GLY A 257 18.92 -2.48 7.96
CA GLY A 257 19.52 -3.56 7.17
C GLY A 257 18.59 -4.74 6.93
N ASP A 258 17.60 -4.95 7.81
CA ASP A 258 16.63 -6.04 7.67
C ASP A 258 15.42 -5.56 6.85
N VAL A 259 15.29 -6.11 5.65
CA VAL A 259 14.20 -5.77 4.72
C VAL A 259 12.84 -6.31 5.20
N PHE A 260 12.83 -7.48 5.86
CA PHE A 260 11.61 -8.19 6.24
C PHE A 260 11.41 -8.20 7.76
N PRO A 261 10.40 -7.50 8.31
CA PRO A 261 10.10 -7.59 9.72
C PRO A 261 9.51 -8.96 10.08
N PRO A 262 9.71 -9.45 11.32
CA PRO A 262 9.17 -10.73 11.76
C PRO A 262 7.62 -10.73 11.81
N ASN A 263 7.00 -9.56 11.93
CA ASN A 263 5.56 -9.37 11.81
C ASN A 263 5.30 -8.20 10.85
N PHE A 264 4.33 -8.36 9.95
CA PHE A 264 4.07 -7.40 8.89
C PHE A 264 2.58 -7.10 8.78
N THR A 265 2.22 -5.81 8.79
CA THR A 265 0.83 -5.34 8.73
C THR A 265 0.67 -4.35 7.59
N VAL A 266 -0.36 -4.54 6.76
CA VAL A 266 -0.66 -3.67 5.61
C VAL A 266 -1.99 -2.95 5.86
N PRO A 267 -1.97 -1.65 6.23
CA PRO A 267 -3.19 -0.88 6.39
C PRO A 267 -3.77 -0.50 5.02
N LEU A 268 -4.92 -1.09 4.67
CA LEU A 268 -5.62 -0.84 3.41
C LEU A 268 -6.86 0.02 3.62
N SER A 269 -7.14 0.90 2.67
CA SER A 269 -8.34 1.75 2.64
C SER A 269 -9.10 1.53 1.33
N LEU A 270 -10.39 1.18 1.42
CA LEU A 270 -11.23 0.97 0.24
C LEU A 270 -11.32 2.27 -0.56
N LYS A 271 -10.92 2.23 -1.83
CA LYS A 271 -11.04 3.35 -2.77
C LYS A 271 -12.31 3.25 -3.59
N SER A 272 -12.62 2.05 -4.07
CA SER A 272 -13.85 1.78 -4.81
C SER A 272 -14.17 0.28 -4.81
N THR A 273 -15.46 -0.05 -4.83
CA THR A 273 -15.89 -1.38 -5.27
C THR A 273 -15.78 -1.46 -6.78
N LEU A 274 -15.37 -2.61 -7.31
CA LEU A 274 -15.25 -2.83 -8.75
C LEU A 274 -16.46 -3.60 -9.26
N ARG A 275 -16.78 -3.44 -10.54
CA ARG A 275 -17.88 -4.14 -11.18
C ARG A 275 -17.79 -5.67 -11.02
N TYR A 276 -16.57 -6.20 -11.13
CA TYR A 276 -16.21 -7.60 -10.90
C TYR A 276 -14.68 -7.73 -10.80
N GLY A 277 -14.18 -8.92 -10.43
CA GLY A 277 -12.75 -9.29 -10.39
C GLY A 277 -12.17 -9.56 -11.77
N GLU A 278 -11.34 -10.58 -11.91
CA GLU A 278 -10.85 -10.97 -13.25
C GLU A 278 -12.00 -11.41 -14.16
N ASN A 279 -13.02 -12.05 -13.58
CA ASN A 279 -14.18 -12.59 -14.28
C ASN A 279 -15.51 -12.04 -13.72
N PRO A 280 -16.58 -11.91 -14.55
CA PRO A 280 -17.84 -11.28 -14.15
C PRO A 280 -18.55 -11.85 -12.92
N HIS A 281 -18.33 -13.13 -12.58
CA HIS A 281 -18.95 -13.79 -11.43
C HIS A 281 -18.21 -13.53 -10.10
N GLN A 282 -17.01 -12.94 -10.15
CA GLN A 282 -16.19 -12.64 -8.98
C GLN A 282 -16.44 -11.19 -8.54
N LYS A 283 -16.76 -10.96 -7.27
CA LYS A 283 -16.82 -9.59 -6.72
C LYS A 283 -15.40 -9.08 -6.46
N ALA A 284 -15.18 -7.77 -6.62
CA ALA A 284 -13.88 -7.17 -6.36
C ALA A 284 -13.98 -5.73 -5.84
N ALA A 285 -12.88 -5.25 -5.31
CA ALA A 285 -12.70 -3.92 -4.79
C ALA A 285 -11.23 -3.50 -5.00
N PHE A 286 -11.02 -2.20 -5.15
CA PHE A 286 -9.69 -1.59 -5.20
C PHE A 286 -9.41 -0.89 -3.87
N TYR A 287 -8.27 -1.22 -3.27
CA TYR A 287 -7.81 -0.67 -2.01
C TYR A 287 -6.54 0.14 -2.25
N GLY A 288 -6.44 1.30 -1.60
CA GLY A 288 -5.19 2.05 -1.48
C GLY A 288 -4.41 1.59 -0.26
N ASP A 289 -3.10 1.49 -0.41
CA ASP A 289 -2.17 1.16 0.66
C ASP A 289 -1.78 2.43 1.45
N LYS A 290 -1.82 2.33 2.77
CA LYS A 290 -1.49 3.39 3.73
C LYS A 290 -0.22 3.06 4.54
N SER A 291 0.60 2.12 4.08
CA SER A 291 1.91 1.84 4.67
C SER A 291 2.83 3.05 4.45
N LEU A 292 3.74 3.30 5.39
CA LEU A 292 4.69 4.41 5.27
C LEU A 292 5.67 4.21 4.11
N SER A 293 5.98 2.96 3.76
CA SER A 293 6.87 2.57 2.66
C SER A 293 6.38 2.98 1.28
N VAL A 294 5.07 3.16 1.11
CA VAL A 294 4.46 3.47 -0.19
C VAL A 294 3.96 4.92 -0.29
N VAL A 295 4.16 5.73 0.76
CA VAL A 295 3.79 7.14 0.73
C VAL A 295 4.56 7.85 -0.38
N ASN A 296 3.85 8.56 -1.26
CA ASN A 296 4.43 9.26 -2.40
C ASN A 296 5.25 8.37 -3.35
N ALA A 297 5.11 7.04 -3.26
CA ALA A 297 5.84 6.09 -4.09
C ALA A 297 5.27 5.96 -5.51
N GLY A 298 4.35 6.83 -5.95
CA GLY A 298 3.79 6.81 -7.30
C GLY A 298 2.98 5.54 -7.63
N GLY A 299 3.01 5.14 -8.89
CA GLY A 299 2.33 3.94 -9.40
C GLY A 299 0.85 4.15 -9.73
N ILE A 300 0.23 3.14 -10.33
CA ILE A 300 -1.16 3.19 -10.79
C ILE A 300 -2.16 3.36 -9.65
N ALA A 301 -1.83 2.86 -8.46
CA ALA A 301 -2.71 2.97 -7.30
C ALA A 301 -2.94 4.44 -6.85
N THR A 302 -2.04 5.34 -7.23
CA THR A 302 -2.12 6.79 -6.94
C THR A 302 -2.38 7.63 -8.19
N ALA A 303 -2.67 7.01 -9.33
CA ALA A 303 -2.90 7.70 -10.58
C ALA A 303 -4.18 8.56 -10.55
N ILE A 304 -4.13 9.70 -11.24
CA ILE A 304 -5.27 10.58 -11.43
C ILE A 304 -5.99 10.16 -12.72
N GLN A 305 -7.27 9.82 -12.62
CA GLN A 305 -8.10 9.54 -13.77
C GLN A 305 -8.78 10.82 -14.28
N HIS A 306 -8.31 11.36 -15.40
CA HIS A 306 -8.81 12.61 -15.99
C HIS A 306 -10.10 12.45 -16.81
N HIS A 307 -10.41 11.22 -17.25
CA HIS A 307 -11.56 10.92 -18.11
C HIS A 307 -11.93 9.43 -18.12
N GLY A 308 -13.08 9.10 -18.69
CA GLY A 308 -13.47 7.73 -19.03
C GLY A 308 -14.34 7.04 -17.98
N LYS A 309 -14.62 5.76 -18.21
CA LYS A 309 -15.39 4.91 -17.28
C LYS A 309 -14.56 4.52 -16.06
N GLU A 310 -15.21 4.02 -15.02
CA GLU A 310 -14.55 3.39 -13.88
C GLU A 310 -13.57 2.29 -14.32
N MET A 311 -12.43 2.19 -13.65
CA MET A 311 -11.44 1.12 -13.85
C MET A 311 -12.03 -0.25 -13.46
N SER A 312 -11.79 -1.28 -14.28
CA SER A 312 -12.03 -2.68 -13.90
C SER A 312 -10.81 -3.31 -13.20
N TYR A 313 -10.97 -4.51 -12.64
CA TYR A 313 -9.85 -5.25 -12.03
C TYR A 313 -8.69 -5.46 -13.02
N ASN A 314 -9.00 -5.95 -14.23
CA ASN A 314 -7.99 -6.17 -15.28
C ASN A 314 -7.40 -4.85 -15.79
N ASN A 315 -8.16 -3.75 -15.77
CA ASN A 315 -7.62 -2.43 -16.11
C ASN A 315 -6.53 -2.00 -15.14
N TYR A 316 -6.69 -2.24 -13.82
CA TYR A 316 -5.62 -1.95 -12.86
C TYR A 316 -4.38 -2.80 -13.12
N LEU A 317 -4.55 -4.11 -13.36
CA LEU A 317 -3.43 -5.02 -13.64
C LEU A 317 -2.66 -4.63 -14.90
N ASP A 318 -3.37 -4.41 -16.02
CA ASP A 318 -2.73 -4.09 -17.29
C ASP A 318 -2.14 -2.68 -17.28
N ALA A 319 -2.77 -1.71 -16.60
CA ALA A 319 -2.23 -0.35 -16.48
C ALA A 319 -0.94 -0.36 -15.67
N ASP A 320 -0.89 -1.15 -14.59
CA ASP A 320 0.28 -1.27 -13.74
C ASP A 320 1.44 -1.94 -14.50
N ALA A 321 1.14 -2.99 -15.27
CA ALA A 321 2.13 -3.60 -16.16
C ALA A 321 2.66 -2.62 -17.23
N ALA A 322 1.78 -1.84 -17.87
CA ALA A 322 2.17 -0.88 -18.89
C ALA A 322 3.00 0.27 -18.32
N TRP A 323 2.57 0.80 -17.16
CA TRP A 323 3.25 1.90 -16.48
C TRP A 323 4.63 1.50 -15.96
N ASN A 324 4.72 0.33 -15.32
CA ASN A 324 6.00 -0.18 -14.81
C ASN A 324 6.98 -0.48 -15.94
N CYS A 325 6.51 -1.01 -17.07
CA CYS A 325 7.36 -1.27 -18.23
C CYS A 325 7.86 0.03 -18.87
N VAL A 326 6.98 1.00 -19.16
CA VAL A 326 7.40 2.24 -19.82
C VAL A 326 8.31 3.10 -18.94
N SER A 327 8.14 3.02 -17.62
CA SER A 327 8.92 3.79 -16.64
C SER A 327 10.38 3.35 -16.54
N GLU A 328 10.77 2.23 -17.13
CA GLU A 328 12.15 1.74 -17.11
C GLU A 328 13.05 2.43 -18.13
N PHE A 329 12.45 3.07 -19.12
CA PHE A 329 13.18 3.71 -20.22
C PHE A 329 13.41 5.18 -19.90
N GLU A 330 14.63 5.66 -20.13
CA GLU A 330 14.99 7.09 -20.02
C GLU A 330 14.72 7.85 -21.35
N SER A 331 14.86 7.18 -22.49
CA SER A 331 14.51 7.76 -23.80
C SER A 331 12.99 7.81 -24.01
N PRO A 332 12.45 8.74 -24.83
CA PRO A 332 11.02 8.76 -25.12
C PRO A 332 10.55 7.42 -25.68
N THR A 333 9.57 6.82 -25.02
CA THR A 333 9.17 5.42 -25.23
C THR A 333 7.66 5.26 -25.19
N CYS A 334 7.15 4.42 -26.08
CA CYS A 334 5.79 3.93 -26.07
C CYS A 334 5.78 2.43 -25.74
N VAL A 335 4.90 2.02 -24.84
CA VAL A 335 4.61 0.63 -24.51
C VAL A 335 3.13 0.36 -24.74
N VAL A 336 2.79 -0.74 -25.40
CA VAL A 336 1.42 -1.25 -25.50
C VAL A 336 1.34 -2.59 -24.78
N VAL A 337 0.41 -2.72 -23.84
CA VAL A 337 0.18 -3.94 -23.04
C VAL A 337 -1.21 -4.50 -23.31
N LYS A 338 -1.28 -5.83 -23.25
CA LYS A 338 -2.55 -6.57 -23.14
C LYS A 338 -2.34 -7.80 -22.27
N HIS A 339 -3.21 -8.02 -21.29
CA HIS A 339 -3.11 -9.16 -20.37
C HIS A 339 -1.73 -9.26 -19.70
N THR A 340 -1.28 -8.14 -19.14
CA THR A 340 -0.03 -7.94 -18.38
C THR A 340 1.28 -8.17 -19.14
N ASN A 341 1.22 -8.40 -20.46
CA ASN A 341 2.41 -8.56 -21.30
C ASN A 341 2.54 -7.40 -22.31
N PRO A 342 3.75 -6.82 -22.49
CA PRO A 342 3.97 -5.79 -23.49
C PRO A 342 3.94 -6.38 -24.90
N CYS A 343 2.87 -6.14 -25.66
CA CYS A 343 2.76 -6.61 -27.03
C CYS A 343 3.53 -5.74 -28.04
N GLY A 344 3.91 -4.53 -27.65
CA GLY A 344 4.77 -3.66 -28.44
C GLY A 344 5.50 -2.64 -27.57
N VAL A 345 6.79 -2.42 -27.86
CA VAL A 345 7.65 -1.46 -27.17
C VAL A 345 8.56 -0.81 -28.18
N ALA A 346 8.67 0.52 -28.16
CA ALA A 346 9.65 1.22 -29.00
C ALA A 346 10.10 2.53 -28.36
N SER A 347 11.40 2.82 -28.48
CA SER A 347 12.02 4.07 -28.03
C SER A 347 12.57 4.85 -29.22
N ARG A 348 12.20 6.12 -29.35
CA ARG A 348 12.67 7.05 -30.40
C ARG A 348 12.77 8.45 -29.84
N GLN A 349 13.60 9.29 -30.44
CA GLN A 349 13.62 10.72 -30.08
C GLN A 349 12.28 11.40 -30.43
N ASP A 350 11.68 11.01 -31.56
CA ASP A 350 10.30 11.37 -31.89
C ASP A 350 9.31 10.38 -31.26
N ILE A 351 8.52 10.85 -30.31
CA ILE A 351 7.52 10.04 -29.61
C ILE A 351 6.39 9.56 -30.54
N LEU A 352 6.08 10.28 -31.61
CA LEU A 352 5.10 9.83 -32.61
C LEU A 352 5.63 8.61 -33.38
N GLU A 353 6.92 8.61 -33.73
CA GLU A 353 7.58 7.45 -34.34
C GLU A 353 7.58 6.25 -33.38
N ALA A 354 7.97 6.46 -32.12
CA ALA A 354 7.92 5.42 -31.09
C ALA A 354 6.51 4.81 -30.95
N TYR A 355 5.46 5.65 -30.91
CA TYR A 355 4.08 5.18 -30.87
C TYR A 355 3.74 4.27 -32.07
N ARG A 356 4.00 4.75 -33.29
CA ARG A 356 3.70 3.99 -34.52
C ARG A 356 4.42 2.66 -34.57
N LEU A 357 5.70 2.64 -34.17
CA LEU A 357 6.52 1.42 -34.13
C LEU A 357 6.05 0.44 -33.06
N ALA A 358 5.73 0.91 -31.85
CA ALA A 358 5.18 0.05 -30.80
C ALA A 358 3.87 -0.62 -31.24
N VAL A 359 2.97 0.10 -31.91
CA VAL A 359 1.74 -0.49 -32.45
C VAL A 359 2.02 -1.46 -33.60
N LYS A 360 2.99 -1.16 -34.47
CA LYS A 360 3.40 -2.05 -35.59
C LYS A 360 3.91 -3.40 -35.10
N GLY A 361 4.50 -3.48 -33.90
CA GLY A 361 5.03 -4.73 -33.33
C GLY A 361 3.97 -5.85 -33.23
N ASP A 362 2.76 -5.53 -32.81
CA ASP A 362 1.62 -6.45 -32.85
C ASP A 362 0.29 -5.68 -32.89
N PRO A 363 -0.16 -5.22 -34.07
CA PRO A 363 -1.32 -4.34 -34.19
C PRO A 363 -2.63 -5.02 -33.78
N VAL A 364 -2.71 -6.35 -33.93
CA VAL A 364 -3.88 -7.14 -33.53
C VAL A 364 -3.99 -7.19 -32.00
N SER A 365 -2.88 -7.44 -31.31
CA SER A 365 -2.86 -7.41 -29.84
C SER A 365 -2.97 -5.99 -29.29
N ALA A 366 -2.41 -4.98 -29.95
CA ALA A 366 -2.51 -3.58 -29.54
C ALA A 366 -3.96 -3.07 -29.51
N PHE A 367 -4.83 -3.60 -30.38
CA PHE A 367 -6.24 -3.24 -30.40
C PHE A 367 -6.96 -3.64 -29.10
N GLY A 368 -7.54 -2.65 -28.42
CA GLY A 368 -8.16 -2.79 -27.10
C GLY A 368 -7.16 -2.93 -25.96
N GLY A 369 -5.87 -2.69 -26.22
CA GLY A 369 -4.83 -2.70 -25.20
C GLY A 369 -4.79 -1.43 -24.37
N ILE A 370 -3.73 -1.33 -23.58
CA ILE A 370 -3.34 -0.15 -22.81
C ILE A 370 -2.08 0.43 -23.45
N VAL A 371 -2.11 1.72 -23.76
CA VAL A 371 -0.96 2.42 -24.30
C VAL A 371 -0.37 3.35 -23.23
N ALA A 372 0.93 3.24 -23.01
CA ALA A 372 1.68 3.95 -21.99
C ALA A 372 2.86 4.72 -22.59
N PHE A 373 3.13 5.91 -22.03
CA PHE A 373 4.21 6.79 -22.44
C PHE A 373 5.00 7.24 -21.21
N ASN A 374 6.32 7.35 -21.32
CA ASN A 374 7.16 7.95 -20.26
C ASN A 374 7.38 9.46 -20.46
N THR A 375 6.70 10.09 -21.43
CA THR A 375 6.73 11.53 -21.68
C THR A 375 5.34 12.13 -21.57
N THR A 376 5.27 13.45 -21.33
CA THR A 376 4.01 14.21 -21.40
C THR A 376 3.36 14.05 -22.78
N ILE A 377 2.05 13.81 -22.83
CA ILE A 377 1.31 13.77 -24.09
C ILE A 377 0.84 15.17 -24.46
N ASP A 378 1.30 15.65 -25.61
CA ASP A 378 0.90 16.91 -26.22
C ASP A 378 -0.27 16.74 -27.21
N GLU A 379 -0.62 17.82 -27.90
CA GLU A 379 -1.68 17.82 -28.90
C GLU A 379 -1.41 16.94 -30.11
N ASP A 380 -0.17 16.77 -30.55
CA ASP A 380 0.15 16.06 -31.78
C ASP A 380 0.17 14.56 -31.53
N LEU A 381 0.78 14.12 -30.41
CA LEU A 381 0.68 12.74 -29.98
C LEU A 381 -0.78 12.37 -29.62
N ALA A 382 -1.54 13.27 -29.00
CA ALA A 382 -2.97 13.03 -28.72
C ALA A 382 -3.79 12.81 -30.01
N LYS A 383 -3.58 13.62 -31.05
CA LYS A 383 -4.23 13.43 -32.37
C LYS A 383 -3.83 12.08 -32.96
N GLU A 384 -2.53 11.78 -32.95
CA GLU A 384 -2.01 10.53 -33.48
C GLU A 384 -2.66 9.33 -32.79
N ILE A 385 -2.74 9.30 -31.45
CA ILE A 385 -3.41 8.21 -30.71
C ILE A 385 -4.88 8.05 -31.13
N ARG A 386 -5.60 9.14 -31.38
CA ARG A 386 -7.03 9.12 -31.74
C ARG A 386 -7.30 8.78 -33.20
N GLU A 387 -6.34 9.03 -34.08
CA GLU A 387 -6.50 8.96 -35.53
C GLU A 387 -5.69 7.84 -36.17
N PHE A 388 -4.70 7.29 -35.49
CA PHE A 388 -3.86 6.24 -36.06
C PHE A 388 -4.70 5.04 -36.47
N ARG A 389 -4.44 4.57 -37.69
CA ARG A 389 -5.12 3.42 -38.28
C ARG A 389 -4.26 2.19 -38.12
N SER A 390 -4.90 1.06 -37.83
CA SER A 390 -4.25 -0.24 -37.70
C SER A 390 -3.38 -0.50 -38.93
N PRO A 391 -2.08 -0.79 -38.74
CA PRO A 391 -1.20 -1.22 -39.83
C PRO A 391 -1.68 -2.49 -40.53
N THR A 392 -2.62 -3.25 -39.94
CA THR A 392 -3.14 -4.50 -40.53
C THR A 392 -4.02 -4.22 -41.77
N ASP A 393 -4.86 -3.20 -41.73
CA ASP A 393 -5.84 -2.92 -42.78
C ASP A 393 -5.79 -1.47 -43.31
N GLY A 394 -5.06 -0.58 -42.65
CA GLY A 394 -4.96 0.85 -42.99
C GLY A 394 -6.26 1.65 -42.79
N GLN A 395 -7.32 1.04 -42.23
CA GLN A 395 -8.67 1.60 -42.21
C GLN A 395 -9.24 1.71 -40.79
N THR A 396 -9.04 0.68 -39.97
CA THR A 396 -9.60 0.58 -38.62
C THR A 396 -8.83 1.50 -37.68
N ARG A 397 -9.51 2.44 -37.01
CA ARG A 397 -8.87 3.27 -35.98
C ARG A 397 -8.41 2.40 -34.82
N MET A 398 -7.21 2.64 -34.31
CA MET A 398 -6.77 2.01 -33.08
C MET A 398 -7.74 2.36 -31.94
N PHE A 399 -8.06 1.34 -31.16
CA PHE A 399 -8.88 1.46 -29.96
C PHE A 399 -8.02 1.09 -28.77
N TYR A 400 -8.07 1.88 -27.71
CA TYR A 400 -7.43 1.60 -26.44
C TYR A 400 -8.44 1.68 -25.32
N GLU A 401 -8.29 0.83 -24.31
CA GLU A 401 -9.08 0.94 -23.06
C GLU A 401 -8.54 2.08 -22.19
N ILE A 402 -7.21 2.27 -22.19
CA ILE A 402 -6.50 3.22 -21.34
C ILE A 402 -5.32 3.86 -22.09
N VAL A 403 -5.15 5.17 -21.91
CA VAL A 403 -3.88 5.88 -22.13
C VAL A 403 -3.31 6.28 -20.78
N VAL A 404 -2.03 5.98 -20.52
CA VAL A 404 -1.33 6.42 -19.30
C VAL A 404 -0.03 7.17 -19.63
N ALA A 405 0.22 8.26 -18.91
CA ALA A 405 1.41 9.09 -19.09
C ALA A 405 1.80 9.80 -17.78
N PRO A 406 3.01 10.37 -17.68
CA PRO A 406 3.39 11.24 -16.54
C PRO A 406 2.63 12.56 -16.49
N GLY A 407 1.99 12.96 -17.59
CA GLY A 407 1.24 14.22 -17.68
C GLY A 407 0.69 14.46 -19.08
N TYR A 408 -0.12 15.51 -19.19
CA TYR A 408 -0.78 15.92 -20.44
C TYR A 408 -0.71 17.44 -20.58
N THR A 409 -0.55 17.94 -21.81
CA THR A 409 -0.91 19.34 -22.07
C THR A 409 -2.43 19.50 -22.02
N GLU A 410 -2.93 20.69 -21.72
CA GLU A 410 -4.38 20.96 -21.65
C GLU A 410 -5.08 20.57 -22.96
N LYS A 411 -4.49 20.98 -24.09
CA LYS A 411 -4.99 20.68 -25.44
C LYS A 411 -4.85 19.20 -25.81
N GLY A 412 -3.77 18.54 -25.42
CA GLY A 412 -3.61 17.09 -25.60
C GLY A 412 -4.69 16.30 -24.85
N LEU A 413 -4.98 16.69 -23.61
CA LEU A 413 -6.04 16.09 -22.83
C LEU A 413 -7.43 16.31 -23.45
N GLU A 414 -7.72 17.52 -23.95
CA GLU A 414 -8.96 17.83 -24.66
C GLU A 414 -9.15 16.93 -25.90
N ILE A 415 -8.11 16.77 -26.71
CA ILE A 415 -8.13 15.95 -27.93
C ILE A 415 -8.35 14.47 -27.59
N LEU A 416 -7.66 13.94 -26.58
CA LEU A 416 -7.84 12.56 -26.13
C LEU A 416 -9.26 12.30 -25.61
N LYS A 417 -9.82 13.23 -24.83
CA LYS A 417 -11.21 13.17 -24.36
C LYS A 417 -12.16 13.08 -25.55
N GLY A 418 -12.05 14.05 -26.47
CA GLY A 418 -12.84 14.12 -27.70
C GLY A 418 -14.32 13.75 -27.47
N LYS A 419 -14.85 12.83 -28.29
CA LYS A 419 -16.21 12.26 -28.12
C LYS A 419 -16.23 10.93 -27.36
N SER A 420 -15.06 10.44 -26.91
CA SER A 420 -14.99 9.15 -26.22
C SER A 420 -15.66 9.28 -24.85
N LYS A 421 -16.51 8.31 -24.48
CA LYS A 421 -17.04 8.20 -23.11
C LYS A 421 -16.37 7.08 -22.31
N THR A 422 -15.52 6.30 -22.96
CA THR A 422 -15.00 5.02 -22.44
C THR A 422 -13.51 5.05 -22.15
N LEU A 423 -12.74 5.79 -22.97
CA LEU A 423 -11.28 5.85 -22.86
C LEU A 423 -10.88 6.43 -21.51
N ARG A 424 -10.15 5.64 -20.72
CA ARG A 424 -9.57 6.09 -19.46
C ARG A 424 -8.26 6.79 -19.74
N ILE A 425 -8.09 7.98 -19.18
CA ILE A 425 -6.88 8.78 -19.34
C ILE A 425 -6.28 8.93 -17.96
N LEU A 426 -5.12 8.30 -17.74
CA LEU A 426 -4.48 8.22 -16.43
C LEU A 426 -3.19 9.03 -16.42
N GLU A 427 -3.05 9.90 -15.42
CA GLU A 427 -1.77 10.53 -15.09
C GLU A 427 -1.16 9.80 -13.89
N ALA A 428 0.04 9.25 -14.06
CA ALA A 428 0.73 8.46 -13.04
C ALA A 428 2.15 8.96 -12.79
N LYS A 429 2.68 8.74 -11.59
CA LYS A 429 4.07 9.05 -11.25
C LYS A 429 4.88 7.76 -11.20
N ARG A 430 6.14 7.79 -11.66
CA ARG A 430 7.06 6.65 -11.60
C ARG A 430 7.26 6.27 -10.14
N SER A 431 7.29 4.96 -9.86
CA SER A 431 7.59 4.47 -8.52
C SER A 431 9.08 4.52 -8.21
N GLY A 432 9.40 4.72 -6.94
CA GLY A 432 10.79 4.64 -6.46
C GLY A 432 11.33 3.21 -6.53
N LYS A 433 12.66 3.06 -6.43
CA LYS A 433 13.33 1.77 -6.27
C LYS A 433 13.19 1.25 -4.83
N GLY A 434 13.45 -0.04 -4.61
CA GLY A 434 13.47 -0.70 -3.30
C GLY A 434 12.08 -0.93 -2.70
N MET A 435 11.07 -1.06 -3.55
CA MET A 435 9.70 -1.32 -3.10
C MET A 435 9.52 -2.80 -2.76
N LEU A 436 8.60 -3.10 -1.83
CA LEU A 436 8.20 -4.47 -1.56
C LEU A 436 7.00 -4.85 -2.42
N SER A 437 7.07 -6.02 -3.05
CA SER A 437 5.96 -6.67 -3.73
C SER A 437 5.39 -7.78 -2.85
N LEU A 438 4.07 -7.78 -2.70
CA LEU A 438 3.33 -8.81 -1.98
C LEU A 438 2.50 -9.63 -2.96
N ARG A 439 2.66 -10.96 -2.91
CA ARG A 439 1.87 -11.90 -3.72
C ARG A 439 1.12 -12.87 -2.81
N GLN A 440 -0.20 -12.91 -2.95
CA GLN A 440 -1.02 -13.82 -2.16
C GLN A 440 -0.78 -15.27 -2.59
N VAL A 441 -0.73 -16.17 -1.61
CA VAL A 441 -0.79 -17.63 -1.78
C VAL A 441 -1.83 -18.20 -0.82
N SER A 442 -2.23 -19.47 -1.00
CA SER A 442 -3.20 -20.10 -0.10
C SER A 442 -2.71 -20.07 1.35
N GLY A 443 -3.44 -19.36 2.21
CA GLY A 443 -3.12 -19.24 3.65
C GLY A 443 -2.06 -18.19 4.01
N GLY A 444 -1.51 -17.42 3.05
CA GLY A 444 -0.47 -16.43 3.37
C GLY A 444 -0.07 -15.51 2.21
N TRP A 445 1.10 -14.87 2.36
CA TRP A 445 1.67 -13.93 1.40
C TRP A 445 3.16 -14.21 1.21
N LEU A 446 3.65 -14.03 -0.02
CA LEU A 446 5.06 -13.92 -0.34
C LEU A 446 5.43 -12.44 -0.38
N ALA A 447 6.57 -12.07 0.19
CA ALA A 447 7.13 -10.73 0.10
C ALA A 447 8.52 -10.80 -0.57
N GLN A 448 8.78 -9.89 -1.50
CA GLN A 448 10.08 -9.76 -2.17
C GLN A 448 10.33 -8.30 -2.52
N GLU A 449 11.59 -7.95 -2.74
CA GLU A 449 11.96 -6.64 -3.31
C GLU A 449 11.53 -6.55 -4.78
N SER A 450 11.32 -5.32 -5.24
CA SER A 450 11.14 -5.00 -6.65
C SER A 450 12.42 -5.32 -7.44
N ASP A 451 12.22 -5.81 -8.65
CA ASP A 451 13.33 -6.01 -9.59
C ASP A 451 13.68 -4.65 -10.22
N ASP A 452 14.68 -3.96 -9.66
CA ASP A 452 15.04 -2.57 -10.02
C ASP A 452 16.33 -2.43 -10.83
N LEU A 453 16.96 -3.55 -11.19
CA LEU A 453 18.18 -3.55 -12.00
C LEU A 453 17.86 -3.09 -13.42
N THR A 454 18.66 -2.16 -13.94
CA THR A 454 18.61 -1.70 -15.34
C THR A 454 19.79 -2.27 -16.13
N PRO A 455 19.77 -2.24 -17.47
CA PRO A 455 20.90 -2.69 -18.28
C PRO A 455 22.22 -1.93 -18.02
N GLU A 456 22.16 -0.74 -17.42
CA GLU A 456 23.33 0.06 -17.01
C GLU A 456 23.94 -0.44 -15.71
N ASP A 457 23.13 -1.05 -14.84
CA ASP A 457 23.57 -1.69 -13.59
C ASP A 457 24.19 -3.09 -13.84
N ILE A 458 24.08 -3.60 -15.07
CA ILE A 458 24.44 -4.97 -15.44
C ILE A 458 25.65 -4.98 -16.39
N THR A 459 26.61 -5.87 -16.12
CA THR A 459 27.74 -6.11 -17.04
C THR A 459 27.34 -7.13 -18.10
N PHE A 460 27.30 -6.72 -19.37
CA PHE A 460 27.08 -7.62 -20.51
C PHE A 460 28.44 -8.14 -21.01
N THR A 461 28.77 -9.38 -20.66
CA THR A 461 30.06 -10.00 -20.97
C THR A 461 29.99 -10.76 -22.29
N THR A 462 30.78 -10.35 -23.29
CA THR A 462 30.94 -11.12 -24.52
C THR A 462 31.72 -12.41 -24.23
N VAL A 463 31.10 -13.55 -24.54
CA VAL A 463 31.69 -14.88 -24.34
C VAL A 463 31.92 -15.67 -25.62
N SER A 464 31.32 -15.23 -26.73
CA SER A 464 31.63 -15.72 -28.08
C SER A 464 32.90 -15.09 -28.65
N GLU A 465 33.43 -15.67 -29.72
CA GLU A 465 34.57 -15.13 -30.49
C GLU A 465 34.21 -13.81 -31.18
N ARG A 466 32.98 -13.70 -31.72
CA ARG A 466 32.47 -12.46 -32.30
C ARG A 466 31.99 -11.53 -31.19
N ALA A 467 32.49 -10.29 -31.18
CA ALA A 467 31.94 -9.22 -30.37
C ALA A 467 30.75 -8.54 -31.09
N PRO A 468 29.68 -8.14 -30.35
CA PRO A 468 28.60 -7.37 -30.96
C PRO A 468 29.09 -5.99 -31.42
N GLN A 469 28.47 -5.46 -32.47
CA GLN A 469 28.57 -4.04 -32.81
C GLN A 469 27.85 -3.19 -31.76
N ASP A 470 28.17 -1.89 -31.67
CA ASP A 470 27.54 -0.98 -30.71
C ASP A 470 26.00 -0.95 -30.82
N SER A 471 25.47 -1.01 -32.06
CA SER A 471 24.03 -1.08 -32.30
C SER A 471 23.42 -2.39 -31.82
N GLU A 472 24.11 -3.51 -31.99
CA GLU A 472 23.67 -4.82 -31.49
C GLU A 472 23.68 -4.86 -29.96
N LEU A 473 24.69 -4.28 -29.32
CA LEU A 473 24.76 -4.17 -27.87
C LEU A 473 23.63 -3.26 -27.32
N SER A 474 23.36 -2.14 -27.99
CA SER A 474 22.21 -1.27 -27.64
C SER A 474 20.89 -2.04 -27.74
N ASP A 475 20.69 -2.77 -28.84
CA ASP A 475 19.47 -3.57 -29.05
C ASP A 475 19.37 -4.72 -28.04
N ALA A 476 20.49 -5.34 -27.65
CA ALA A 476 20.52 -6.36 -26.61
C ALA A 476 20.11 -5.80 -25.25
N LYS A 477 20.61 -4.61 -24.87
CA LYS A 477 20.18 -3.91 -23.63
C LYS A 477 18.70 -3.54 -23.66
N PHE A 478 18.20 -3.05 -24.79
CA PHE A 478 16.78 -2.74 -24.97
C PHE A 478 15.91 -4.01 -24.88
N ALA A 479 16.30 -5.10 -25.56
CA ALA A 479 15.63 -6.39 -25.49
C ALA A 479 15.64 -6.96 -24.07
N TRP A 480 16.76 -6.80 -23.35
CA TRP A 480 16.92 -7.22 -21.96
C TRP A 480 15.95 -6.49 -21.02
N LEU A 481 15.81 -5.17 -21.19
CA LEU A 481 14.86 -4.40 -20.41
C LEU A 481 13.41 -4.77 -20.75
N CYS A 482 13.11 -5.05 -22.01
CA CYS A 482 11.80 -5.54 -22.42
C CYS A 482 11.47 -6.91 -21.82
N VAL A 483 12.41 -7.88 -21.86
CA VAL A 483 12.15 -9.27 -21.45
C VAL A 483 11.83 -9.38 -19.96
N LYS A 484 12.38 -8.48 -19.13
CA LYS A 484 12.06 -8.31 -17.70
C LYS A 484 10.56 -8.12 -17.42
N HIS A 485 9.82 -7.54 -18.37
CA HIS A 485 8.38 -7.25 -18.25
C HIS A 485 7.48 -8.29 -18.93
N VAL A 486 8.06 -9.31 -19.55
CA VAL A 486 7.32 -10.40 -20.22
C VAL A 486 7.21 -11.59 -19.26
N LYS A 487 6.04 -12.24 -19.21
CA LYS A 487 5.84 -13.41 -18.33
C LYS A 487 6.70 -14.59 -18.76
N SER A 488 7.27 -15.30 -17.80
CA SER A 488 8.25 -16.37 -18.01
C SER A 488 7.65 -17.71 -18.45
N ASN A 489 8.35 -18.54 -19.23
CA ASN A 489 9.65 -18.24 -19.86
C ASN A 489 9.48 -17.24 -21.01
N ALA A 490 10.36 -16.24 -21.06
CA ALA A 490 10.25 -15.13 -21.98
C ALA A 490 11.44 -15.06 -22.95
N ILE A 491 11.12 -14.82 -24.22
CA ILE A 491 12.08 -14.44 -25.27
C ILE A 491 11.60 -13.15 -25.91
N VAL A 492 12.47 -12.16 -26.04
CA VAL A 492 12.22 -10.93 -26.78
C VAL A 492 13.23 -10.80 -27.91
N ILE A 493 12.74 -10.49 -29.11
CA ILE A 493 13.55 -10.11 -30.27
C ILE A 493 13.34 -8.62 -30.51
N ALA A 494 14.42 -7.86 -30.55
CA ALA A 494 14.37 -6.41 -30.76
C ALA A 494 15.46 -5.93 -31.72
N LYS A 495 15.16 -4.86 -32.45
CA LYS A 495 16.10 -4.21 -33.36
C LYS A 495 15.83 -2.72 -33.44
N ASN A 496 16.88 -1.92 -33.49
CA ASN A 496 16.82 -0.46 -33.44
C ASN A 496 15.90 0.03 -32.31
N ASN A 497 16.09 -0.41 -31.07
CA ASN A 497 15.27 -0.06 -29.91
C ASN A 497 13.74 -0.23 -30.15
N CYS A 498 13.35 -1.26 -30.89
CA CYS A 498 11.96 -1.62 -31.14
C CYS A 498 11.79 -3.13 -30.94
N MET A 499 10.81 -3.53 -30.15
CA MET A 499 10.42 -4.92 -30.00
C MET A 499 9.78 -5.39 -31.31
N LEU A 500 10.37 -6.41 -31.92
CA LEU A 500 9.86 -7.05 -33.14
C LEU A 500 8.96 -8.24 -32.81
N GLY A 501 9.23 -8.91 -31.69
CA GLY A 501 8.42 -10.03 -31.25
C GLY A 501 8.76 -10.47 -29.84
N MET A 502 7.76 -11.00 -29.14
CA MET A 502 7.94 -11.67 -27.85
C MET A 502 7.24 -13.03 -27.85
N GLY A 503 7.83 -13.99 -27.14
CA GLY A 503 7.17 -15.21 -26.72
C GLY A 503 7.07 -15.24 -25.20
N SER A 504 5.85 -15.22 -24.69
CA SER A 504 5.56 -15.10 -23.26
C SER A 504 4.91 -16.35 -22.68
N GLY A 505 5.18 -16.61 -21.40
CA GLY A 505 4.41 -17.52 -20.56
C GLY A 505 4.54 -19.00 -20.90
N GLN A 506 5.56 -19.42 -21.67
CA GLN A 506 5.69 -20.81 -22.07
C GLN A 506 6.46 -21.63 -21.02
N PRO A 507 6.03 -22.87 -20.74
CA PRO A 507 6.83 -23.81 -19.95
C PRO A 507 8.14 -24.18 -20.66
N ASN A 508 8.17 -24.13 -22.00
CA ASN A 508 9.33 -24.47 -22.82
C ASN A 508 9.90 -23.22 -23.52
N ARG A 509 11.20 -22.95 -23.33
CA ARG A 509 11.90 -21.79 -23.91
C ARG A 509 11.96 -21.82 -25.44
N LEU A 510 12.05 -23.00 -26.06
CA LEU A 510 12.00 -23.15 -27.52
C LEU A 510 10.67 -22.66 -28.10
N GLU A 511 9.56 -22.90 -27.39
CA GLU A 511 8.26 -22.42 -27.85
C GLU A 511 8.12 -20.91 -27.67
N SER A 512 8.71 -20.32 -26.61
CA SER A 512 8.83 -18.86 -26.51
C SER A 512 9.62 -18.28 -27.68
N LEU A 513 10.73 -18.89 -28.05
CA LEU A 513 11.52 -18.47 -29.21
C LEU A 513 10.69 -18.49 -30.50
N ARG A 514 10.00 -19.61 -30.77
CA ARG A 514 9.17 -19.78 -31.97
C ARG A 514 8.03 -18.79 -32.04
N ILE A 515 7.39 -18.47 -30.91
CA ILE A 515 6.36 -17.41 -30.86
C ILE A 515 6.99 -16.06 -31.19
N ALA A 516 8.15 -15.72 -30.61
CA ALA A 516 8.84 -14.47 -30.88
C ALA A 516 9.20 -14.33 -32.36
N PHE A 517 9.75 -15.38 -32.98
CA PHE A 517 10.07 -15.39 -34.42
C PHE A 517 8.85 -15.27 -35.30
N ARG A 518 7.73 -15.95 -34.98
CA ARG A 518 6.49 -15.81 -35.76
C ARG A 518 6.00 -14.36 -35.82
N LYS A 519 6.25 -13.57 -34.77
CA LYS A 519 5.92 -12.14 -34.74
C LYS A 519 6.96 -11.29 -35.46
N ALA A 520 8.24 -11.50 -35.16
CA ALA A 520 9.33 -10.71 -35.73
C ALA A 520 9.51 -10.93 -37.25
N GLY A 521 9.19 -12.12 -37.75
CA GLY A 521 9.32 -12.48 -39.16
C GLY A 521 10.74 -12.25 -39.69
N GLU A 522 10.84 -11.76 -40.92
CA GLU A 522 12.12 -11.47 -41.57
C GLU A 522 12.90 -10.32 -40.91
N GLU A 523 12.22 -9.43 -40.15
CA GLU A 523 12.89 -8.32 -39.45
C GLU A 523 13.82 -8.83 -38.32
N ALA A 524 13.68 -10.09 -37.89
CA ALA A 524 14.54 -10.72 -36.91
C ALA A 524 16.01 -10.88 -37.36
N LYS A 525 16.29 -10.84 -38.67
CA LYS A 525 17.65 -10.97 -39.19
C LYS A 525 18.53 -9.80 -38.73
N GLY A 526 19.63 -10.12 -38.05
CA GLY A 526 20.54 -9.18 -37.40
C GLY A 526 19.94 -8.45 -36.21
N ALA A 527 18.81 -8.93 -35.67
CA ALA A 527 18.23 -8.40 -34.43
C ALA A 527 18.96 -8.96 -33.20
N ALA A 528 18.73 -8.31 -32.06
CA ALA A 528 19.11 -8.83 -30.76
C ALA A 528 18.00 -9.73 -30.20
N LEU A 529 18.41 -10.79 -29.51
CA LEU A 529 17.53 -11.67 -28.74
C LEU A 529 17.91 -11.60 -27.27
N ALA A 530 16.93 -11.40 -26.39
CA ALA A 530 17.10 -11.53 -24.95
C ALA A 530 16.24 -12.67 -24.39
N SER A 531 16.83 -13.45 -23.49
CA SER A 531 16.17 -14.51 -22.75
C SER A 531 16.15 -14.18 -21.26
N ASP A 532 14.97 -14.23 -20.62
CA ASP A 532 14.84 -13.91 -19.19
C ASP A 532 15.64 -14.82 -18.26
N ALA A 533 15.96 -16.02 -18.74
CA ALA A 533 16.71 -17.07 -18.06
C ALA A 533 17.60 -17.82 -19.06
N PHE A 534 18.56 -18.61 -18.56
CA PHE A 534 19.52 -19.33 -19.40
C PHE A 534 18.87 -20.36 -20.34
N PHE A 535 19.55 -20.71 -21.42
CA PHE A 535 19.18 -21.81 -22.32
C PHE A 535 19.67 -23.15 -21.75
N PRO A 536 18.77 -24.11 -21.46
CA PRO A 536 19.18 -25.41 -20.92
C PRO A 536 19.89 -26.29 -21.95
N PHE A 537 19.59 -26.10 -23.24
CA PHE A 537 20.19 -26.80 -24.37
C PHE A 537 20.43 -25.81 -25.51
N ALA A 538 21.56 -25.96 -26.22
CA ALA A 538 21.91 -25.11 -27.35
C ALA A 538 21.64 -25.79 -28.70
N TRP A 539 22.16 -27.01 -28.87
CA TRP A 539 22.07 -27.80 -30.11
C TRP A 539 20.69 -28.44 -30.29
N ASN A 540 20.15 -28.33 -31.52
CA ASN A 540 18.79 -28.74 -31.89
C ASN A 540 17.70 -28.12 -30.98
N ASP A 541 17.98 -26.94 -30.43
CA ASP A 541 17.10 -26.21 -29.52
C ASP A 541 17.22 -24.69 -29.81
N ALA A 542 16.82 -23.86 -28.86
CA ALA A 542 16.54 -22.45 -29.06
C ALA A 542 17.76 -21.62 -29.51
N VAL A 543 18.97 -21.92 -29.00
CA VAL A 543 20.19 -21.19 -29.42
C VAL A 543 20.50 -21.46 -30.88
N GLU A 544 20.53 -22.73 -31.29
CA GLU A 544 20.81 -23.10 -32.68
C GLU A 544 19.70 -22.60 -33.63
N GLU A 545 18.42 -22.73 -33.25
CA GLU A 545 17.31 -22.22 -34.06
C GLU A 545 17.39 -20.69 -34.21
N ALA A 546 17.77 -19.96 -33.14
CA ALA A 546 18.00 -18.52 -33.21
C ALA A 546 19.14 -18.15 -34.16
N CYS A 547 20.26 -18.87 -34.08
CA CYS A 547 21.40 -18.67 -34.95
C CYS A 547 21.07 -18.94 -36.42
N GLN A 548 20.39 -20.05 -36.71
CA GLN A 548 20.00 -20.44 -38.08
C GLN A 548 19.04 -19.44 -38.71
N ASN A 549 18.21 -18.75 -37.91
CA ASN A 549 17.30 -17.71 -38.37
C ASN A 549 17.95 -16.31 -38.41
N GLY A 550 19.26 -16.22 -38.17
CA GLY A 550 20.05 -15.02 -38.43
C GLY A 550 20.00 -13.96 -37.34
N ILE A 551 19.77 -14.33 -36.08
CA ILE A 551 19.97 -13.41 -34.94
C ILE A 551 21.42 -12.92 -34.91
N GLY A 552 21.63 -11.62 -34.67
CA GLY A 552 22.97 -11.03 -34.63
C GLY A 552 23.64 -11.16 -33.26
N VAL A 553 22.85 -11.04 -32.18
CA VAL A 553 23.34 -11.16 -30.80
C VAL A 553 22.29 -11.80 -29.90
N ILE A 554 22.74 -12.68 -29.01
CA ILE A 554 21.94 -13.31 -27.96
C ILE A 554 22.44 -12.82 -26.60
N ALA A 555 21.53 -12.38 -25.74
CA ALA A 555 21.79 -12.05 -24.34
C ALA A 555 21.04 -13.01 -23.41
N GLU A 556 21.76 -13.61 -22.47
CA GLU A 556 21.21 -14.51 -21.45
C GLU A 556 21.96 -14.38 -20.11
N PRO A 557 21.41 -14.89 -18.99
CA PRO A 557 22.07 -14.78 -17.69
C PRO A 557 23.38 -15.56 -17.55
N SER A 558 23.58 -16.68 -18.26
CA SER A 558 24.47 -17.80 -17.88
C SER A 558 23.98 -18.60 -16.66
N GLY A 559 24.74 -19.61 -16.26
CA GLY A 559 24.47 -20.46 -15.08
C GLY A 559 24.00 -21.87 -15.43
N SER A 560 23.96 -22.25 -16.71
CA SER A 560 23.74 -23.63 -17.12
C SER A 560 25.04 -24.44 -16.95
N MET A 561 24.92 -25.72 -16.58
CA MET A 561 26.05 -26.64 -16.69
C MET A 561 26.54 -26.81 -18.15
N ARG A 562 25.75 -26.32 -19.13
CA ARG A 562 25.98 -26.41 -20.57
C ARG A 562 26.20 -25.06 -21.24
N ASP A 563 26.58 -24.01 -20.49
CA ASP A 563 26.86 -22.69 -21.07
C ASP A 563 27.90 -22.76 -22.21
N GLY A 564 28.86 -23.69 -22.11
CA GLY A 564 29.84 -23.94 -23.18
C GLY A 564 29.21 -24.37 -24.51
N ASP A 565 28.13 -25.16 -24.49
CA ASP A 565 27.42 -25.58 -25.71
C ASP A 565 26.80 -24.38 -26.43
N ALA A 566 26.31 -23.39 -25.68
CA ALA A 566 25.75 -22.16 -26.24
C ALA A 566 26.84 -21.29 -26.88
N VAL A 567 28.01 -21.17 -26.22
CA VAL A 567 29.18 -20.48 -26.77
C VAL A 567 29.63 -21.14 -28.08
N ASP A 568 29.81 -22.46 -28.08
CA ASP A 568 30.22 -23.23 -29.25
C ASP A 568 29.21 -23.10 -30.41
N CYS A 569 27.91 -23.12 -30.09
CA CYS A 569 26.84 -22.93 -31.07
C CYS A 569 26.90 -21.52 -31.68
N CYS A 570 26.95 -20.47 -30.87
CA CYS A 570 27.04 -19.10 -31.35
C CYS A 570 28.31 -18.88 -32.20
N ASN A 571 29.46 -19.42 -31.78
CA ASN A 571 30.71 -19.35 -32.55
C ASN A 571 30.58 -20.03 -33.91
N LYS A 572 30.00 -21.24 -33.97
CA LYS A 572 29.77 -21.97 -35.24
C LYS A 572 28.97 -21.16 -36.26
N TYR A 573 28.00 -20.38 -35.81
CA TYR A 573 27.14 -19.57 -36.68
C TYR A 573 27.55 -18.10 -36.78
N GLY A 574 28.63 -17.68 -36.10
CA GLY A 574 29.10 -16.29 -36.11
C GLY A 574 28.15 -15.32 -35.42
N VAL A 575 27.43 -15.77 -34.39
CA VAL A 575 26.51 -14.96 -33.58
C VAL A 575 27.21 -14.50 -32.31
N SER A 576 26.98 -13.27 -31.88
CA SER A 576 27.52 -12.78 -30.61
C SER A 576 26.70 -13.32 -29.43
N LEU A 577 27.35 -13.80 -28.37
CA LEU A 577 26.71 -14.25 -27.14
C LEU A 577 27.17 -13.40 -25.96
N LEU A 578 26.20 -12.85 -25.22
CA LEU A 578 26.39 -12.01 -24.06
C LEU A 578 25.85 -12.69 -22.80
N PHE A 579 26.70 -12.84 -21.79
CA PHE A 579 26.29 -13.26 -20.45
C PHE A 579 26.11 -12.06 -19.53
N THR A 580 24.96 -12.00 -18.84
CA THR A 580 24.59 -10.88 -17.96
C THR A 580 24.78 -11.18 -16.47
N GLY A 581 24.77 -12.45 -16.08
CA GLY A 581 24.79 -12.88 -14.68
C GLY A 581 23.48 -12.63 -13.92
N VAL A 582 22.43 -12.10 -14.57
CA VAL A 582 21.18 -11.66 -13.94
C VAL A 582 20.00 -12.36 -14.60
N ARG A 583 19.04 -12.82 -13.80
CA ARG A 583 17.82 -13.50 -14.28
C ARG A 583 16.58 -12.69 -13.89
N HIS A 584 15.67 -12.46 -14.83
CA HIS A 584 14.46 -11.65 -14.63
C HIS A 584 13.17 -12.47 -14.80
N PHE A 585 12.96 -13.48 -13.94
CA PHE A 585 11.71 -14.24 -13.99
C PHE A 585 10.51 -13.41 -13.52
N ARG A 586 9.37 -13.56 -14.23
CA ARG A 586 8.11 -12.89 -13.92
C ARG A 586 6.93 -13.84 -14.09
N HIS A 587 6.16 -14.03 -13.02
CA HIS A 587 5.01 -14.95 -12.98
C HIS A 587 3.69 -14.25 -12.65
#